data_AF-A0A6I8LTN1-F1
#
_entry.id   AF-A0A6I8LTN1-F1
#
_cell.length_a   1.000
_cell.length_b   1.000
_cell.length_c   1.000
_cell.angle_alpha   90.00
_cell.angle_beta   90.00
_cell.angle_gamma   90.00
#
_symmetry.space_group_name_H-M   'P 1'
#
loop_
_entity.id
_entity.type
_entity.pdbx_description
1 polymer ?
#
loop_
_entity_poly.entity_id
_entity_poly.type
_entity_poly.pdbx_seq_one_letter_code
_entity_poly.pdbx_strand_id
1 'polypeptide(L)'
;MADVFTDLQTETEALAELAERHGYGPGPDLTGYFARLTSTARLVRLSAENPGAFGVTPQISYASLDEAIVTWLIEQRKANALLASAPAKPELPWSDGPLRPSVLAAAALTELFARGQDIADALGVRPRRDDEIGHVAYYGVRTRDRAYRRHQRTPPGPFRFELLAPSGARWDFGPEEATDRVAGSAEDFCLLVTGRRNAEDLALTFSGEHTAEWLELLEN
;
A
#
# COMPACT_ATOMS: atom_id res chain seq x y z
N MET A 1 14.33 10.22 0.75
CA MET A 1 13.54 9.04 1.12
C MET A 1 14.47 8.10 1.86
N ALA A 2 14.10 7.61 3.05
CA ALA A 2 14.85 6.54 3.68
C ALA A 2 14.63 5.24 2.89
N ASP A 3 15.24 4.14 3.33
CA ASP A 3 14.92 2.85 2.75
C ASP A 3 13.50 2.40 3.14
N VAL A 4 12.90 1.55 2.30
CA VAL A 4 11.52 1.10 2.46
C VAL A 4 11.24 0.37 3.78
N PHE A 5 12.25 -0.25 4.40
CA PHE A 5 12.07 -0.95 5.67
C PHE A 5 11.93 0.04 6.83
N THR A 6 12.73 1.11 6.78
CA THR A 6 12.61 2.24 7.72
C THR A 6 11.24 2.91 7.58
N ASP A 7 10.83 3.25 6.35
CA ASP A 7 9.53 3.91 6.11
C ASP A 7 8.34 3.02 6.53
N LEU A 8 8.42 1.70 6.27
CA LEU A 8 7.40 0.74 6.73
C LEU A 8 7.32 0.67 8.27
N GLN A 9 8.46 0.74 8.95
CA GLN A 9 8.50 0.76 10.41
C GLN A 9 7.92 2.07 10.97
N THR A 10 8.26 3.22 10.38
CA THR A 10 7.74 4.53 10.79
C THR A 10 6.22 4.59 10.66
N GLU A 11 5.66 4.22 9.50
CA GLU A 11 4.20 4.23 9.29
C GLU A 11 3.49 3.22 10.21
N THR A 12 4.13 2.10 10.55
CA THR A 12 3.59 1.11 11.51
C THR A 12 3.36 1.76 12.87
N GLU A 13 4.36 2.47 13.38
CA GLU A 13 4.25 3.14 14.69
C GLU A 13 3.26 4.31 14.64
N ALA A 14 3.30 5.11 13.56
CA ALA A 14 2.41 6.25 13.39
C ALA A 14 0.92 5.85 13.38
N LEU A 15 0.58 4.74 12.73
CA LEU A 15 -0.80 4.24 12.71
C LEU A 15 -1.26 3.71 14.07
N ALA A 16 -0.39 3.01 14.80
CA ALA A 16 -0.70 2.57 16.15
C ALA A 16 -1.03 3.76 17.06
N GLU A 17 -0.17 4.77 17.06
CA GLU A 17 -0.40 5.99 17.84
C GLU A 17 -1.68 6.73 17.42
N LEU A 18 -1.98 6.78 16.12
CA LEU A 18 -3.23 7.38 15.64
C LEU A 18 -4.45 6.66 16.22
N ALA A 19 -4.47 5.33 16.16
CA ALA A 19 -5.58 4.54 16.65
C ALA A 19 -5.70 4.61 18.19
N GLU A 20 -4.59 4.60 18.91
CA GLU A 20 -4.58 4.75 20.37
C GLU A 20 -5.10 6.13 20.81
N ARG A 21 -4.72 7.21 20.11
CA ARG A 21 -5.17 8.57 20.46
C ARG A 21 -6.67 8.78 20.27
N HIS A 22 -7.29 8.07 19.32
CA HIS A 22 -8.65 8.37 18.85
C HIS A 22 -9.66 7.23 19.00
N GLY A 23 -9.20 6.01 19.30
CA GLY A 23 -10.00 4.78 19.18
C GLY A 23 -10.69 4.30 20.47
N TYR A 24 -10.42 4.91 21.63
CA TYR A 24 -10.99 4.46 22.92
C TYR A 24 -12.32 5.14 23.32
N GLY A 25 -12.87 5.98 22.46
CA GLY A 25 -14.14 6.68 22.68
C GLY A 25 -15.36 6.02 22.02
N PRO A 26 -16.55 6.66 22.05
CA PRO A 26 -17.76 6.23 21.32
C PRO A 26 -17.62 6.45 19.79
N GLY A 27 -16.47 6.08 19.23
CA GLY A 27 -16.11 6.23 17.83
C GLY A 27 -16.50 5.01 16.99
N PRO A 28 -16.10 5.01 15.70
CA PRO A 28 -16.31 3.86 14.82
C PRO A 28 -15.55 2.63 15.34
N ASP A 29 -16.07 1.44 15.04
CA ASP A 29 -15.34 0.19 15.27
C ASP A 29 -14.18 0.08 14.28
N LEU A 30 -12.94 0.16 14.79
CA LEU A 30 -11.72 0.05 14.00
C LEU A 30 -11.14 -1.38 13.96
N THR A 31 -11.71 -2.32 14.74
CA THR A 31 -11.13 -3.66 14.91
C THR A 31 -11.02 -4.43 13.59
N GLY A 32 -11.96 -4.24 12.67
CA GLY A 32 -11.96 -4.85 11.35
C GLY A 32 -10.78 -4.41 10.48
N TYR A 33 -10.32 -3.16 10.59
CA TYR A 33 -9.14 -2.68 9.84
C TYR A 33 -7.86 -3.34 10.36
N PHE A 34 -7.72 -3.42 11.68
CA PHE A 34 -6.58 -4.11 12.32
C PHE A 34 -6.58 -5.61 12.07
N ALA A 35 -7.74 -6.27 12.01
CA ALA A 35 -7.85 -7.67 11.62
C ALA A 35 -7.25 -7.93 10.23
N ARG A 36 -7.55 -7.07 9.25
CA ARG A 36 -6.98 -7.16 7.90
C ARG A 36 -5.47 -6.91 7.92
N LEU A 37 -5.00 -5.89 8.66
CA LEU A 37 -3.59 -5.60 8.79
C LEU A 37 -2.82 -6.77 9.43
N THR A 38 -3.35 -7.39 10.49
CA THR A 38 -2.75 -8.58 11.10
C THR A 38 -2.68 -9.74 10.11
N SER A 39 -3.73 -9.97 9.32
CA SER A 39 -3.72 -11.00 8.27
C SER A 39 -2.63 -10.75 7.23
N THR A 40 -2.42 -9.50 6.80
CA THR A 40 -1.33 -9.11 5.89
C THR A 40 0.05 -9.29 6.53
N ALA A 41 0.24 -8.83 7.76
CA ALA A 41 1.50 -9.00 8.49
C ALA A 41 1.89 -10.48 8.64
N ARG A 42 0.91 -11.35 8.93
CA ARG A 42 1.10 -12.81 8.98
C ARG A 42 1.48 -13.40 7.63
N LEU A 43 0.88 -12.93 6.53
CA LEU A 43 1.26 -13.36 5.17
C LEU A 43 2.72 -13.02 4.86
N VAL A 44 3.13 -11.78 5.16
CA VAL A 44 4.51 -11.32 4.97
C VAL A 44 5.48 -12.13 5.83
N ARG A 45 5.13 -12.35 7.10
CA ARG A 45 5.93 -13.17 8.02
C ARG A 45 6.09 -14.61 7.50
N LEU A 46 4.99 -15.26 7.09
CA LEU A 46 5.03 -16.61 6.50
C LEU A 46 5.89 -16.63 5.24
N SER A 47 5.75 -15.62 4.39
CA SER A 47 6.56 -15.50 3.19
C SER A 47 8.06 -15.45 3.47
N ALA A 48 8.47 -14.84 4.58
CA ALA A 48 9.89 -14.69 4.94
C ALA A 48 10.44 -15.86 5.77
N GLU A 49 9.67 -16.37 6.73
CA GLU A 49 10.12 -17.42 7.67
C GLU A 49 9.86 -18.84 7.17
N ASN A 50 8.74 -19.05 6.49
CA ASN A 50 8.31 -20.38 6.05
C ASN A 50 7.62 -20.30 4.68
N PRO A 51 8.36 -20.04 3.58
CA PRO A 51 7.80 -19.85 2.26
C PRO A 51 6.91 -21.02 1.78
N GLY A 52 7.21 -22.25 2.21
CA GLY A 52 6.41 -23.44 1.89
C GLY A 52 5.03 -23.48 2.56
N ALA A 53 4.81 -22.67 3.60
CA ALA A 53 3.53 -22.48 4.26
C ALA A 53 2.86 -21.15 3.88
N PHE A 54 3.39 -20.41 2.91
CA PHE A 54 2.73 -19.22 2.38
C PHE A 54 1.39 -19.60 1.75
N GLY A 55 0.35 -18.83 2.05
CA GLY A 55 -1.01 -19.11 1.63
C GLY A 55 -2.00 -18.26 2.42
N VAL A 56 -3.30 -18.53 2.32
CA VAL A 56 -4.33 -17.72 2.97
C VAL A 56 -4.21 -17.78 4.49
N THR A 57 -4.28 -16.62 5.16
CA THR A 57 -4.31 -16.53 6.62
C THR A 57 -5.76 -16.71 7.14
N PRO A 58 -5.95 -17.27 8.34
CA PRO A 58 -7.28 -17.41 8.92
C PRO A 58 -8.00 -16.06 9.04
N GLN A 59 -9.32 -16.07 8.94
CA GLN A 59 -10.12 -14.89 9.27
C GLN A 59 -9.93 -14.54 10.75
N ILE A 60 -9.67 -13.27 11.02
CA ILE A 60 -9.43 -12.74 12.37
C ILE A 60 -10.58 -11.80 12.73
N SER A 61 -11.01 -11.84 13.98
CA SER A 61 -11.88 -10.87 14.62
C SER A 61 -11.39 -10.63 16.04
N TYR A 62 -11.54 -9.42 16.54
CA TYR A 62 -11.08 -9.05 17.89
C TYR A 62 -12.26 -8.65 18.77
N ALA A 63 -12.13 -8.89 20.07
CA ALA A 63 -13.15 -8.48 21.04
C ALA A 63 -13.02 -7.00 21.41
N SER A 64 -11.84 -6.41 21.25
CA SER A 64 -11.58 -5.00 21.55
C SER A 64 -10.52 -4.40 20.61
N LEU A 65 -10.49 -3.07 20.55
CA LEU A 65 -9.46 -2.35 19.81
C LEU A 65 -8.06 -2.54 20.40
N ASP A 66 -7.94 -2.62 21.73
CA ASP A 66 -6.67 -2.92 22.41
C ASP A 66 -6.07 -4.24 21.93
N GLU A 67 -6.89 -5.29 21.93
CA GLU A 67 -6.48 -6.61 21.47
C GLU A 67 -6.05 -6.56 19.99
N ALA A 68 -6.80 -5.81 19.19
CA ALA A 68 -6.53 -5.66 17.76
C ALA A 68 -5.19 -4.95 17.49
N ILE A 69 -4.95 -3.80 18.12
CA ILE A 69 -3.73 -3.01 17.97
C ILE A 69 -2.51 -3.81 18.47
N VAL A 70 -2.59 -4.38 19.67
CA VAL A 70 -1.47 -5.13 20.26
C VAL A 70 -1.12 -6.35 19.40
N THR A 71 -2.13 -7.11 18.96
CA THR A 71 -1.89 -8.29 18.13
C THR A 71 -1.30 -7.91 16.78
N TRP A 72 -1.84 -6.87 16.14
CA TRP A 72 -1.31 -6.36 14.88
C TRP A 72 0.14 -5.90 15.02
N LEU A 73 0.46 -5.06 16.03
CA LEU A 73 1.81 -4.56 16.27
C LEU A 73 2.82 -5.69 16.43
N ILE A 74 2.46 -6.74 17.16
CA ILE A 74 3.32 -7.91 17.36
C ILE A 74 3.64 -8.59 16.02
N GLU A 75 2.63 -8.83 15.17
CA GLU A 75 2.84 -9.48 13.87
C GLU A 75 3.56 -8.54 12.88
N GLN A 76 3.20 -7.26 12.85
CA GLN A 76 3.77 -6.27 11.94
C GLN A 76 5.24 -6.00 12.25
N ARG A 77 5.61 -5.79 13.51
CA ARG A 77 7.03 -5.58 13.89
C ARG A 77 7.89 -6.80 13.58
N LYS A 78 7.35 -8.01 13.75
CA LYS A 78 8.04 -9.25 13.33
C LYS A 78 8.22 -9.28 11.81
N ALA A 79 7.17 -9.02 11.05
CA ALA A 79 7.23 -8.97 9.59
C ALA A 79 8.26 -7.93 9.09
N ASN A 80 8.25 -6.72 9.67
CA ASN A 80 9.21 -5.65 9.35
C ASN A 80 10.66 -6.11 9.61
N ALA A 81 10.93 -6.69 10.79
CA ALA A 81 12.26 -7.18 11.14
C ALA A 81 12.76 -8.30 10.21
N LEU A 82 11.87 -9.20 9.79
CA LEU A 82 12.21 -10.28 8.85
C LEU A 82 12.51 -9.74 7.45
N LEU A 83 11.72 -8.79 6.96
CA LEU A 83 11.96 -8.15 5.67
C LEU A 83 13.28 -7.38 5.67
N ALA A 84 13.57 -6.64 6.74
CA ALA A 84 14.80 -5.86 6.88
C ALA A 84 16.06 -6.74 6.99
N SER A 85 15.94 -7.94 7.56
CA SER A 85 17.04 -8.90 7.72
C SER A 85 17.16 -9.92 6.57
N ALA A 86 16.14 -10.02 5.71
CA ALA A 86 16.17 -10.91 4.57
C ALA A 86 17.28 -10.50 3.58
N PRO A 87 18.00 -11.47 2.97
CA PRO A 87 18.96 -11.14 1.92
C PRO A 87 18.28 -10.36 0.78
N ALA A 88 19.00 -9.54 0.01
CA ALA A 88 18.35 -8.69 -1.01
C ALA A 88 17.79 -9.44 -2.24
N LYS A 89 18.35 -10.63 -2.54
CA LYS A 89 18.04 -11.46 -3.71
C LYS A 89 16.92 -12.52 -3.57
N PRO A 90 16.57 -13.10 -2.40
CA PRO A 90 15.47 -14.04 -2.28
C PRO A 90 14.19 -13.54 -2.93
N GLU A 91 13.53 -14.49 -3.56
CA GLU A 91 12.21 -14.36 -4.12
C GLU A 91 11.22 -14.90 -3.09
N LEU A 92 10.56 -13.97 -2.40
CA LEU A 92 9.60 -14.23 -1.33
C LEU A 92 8.20 -14.39 -1.94
N PRO A 93 7.46 -15.47 -1.65
CA PRO A 93 6.12 -15.69 -2.18
C PRO A 93 5.17 -14.50 -1.96
N TRP A 94 4.40 -14.15 -3.00
CA TRP A 94 3.32 -13.18 -2.89
C TRP A 94 2.18 -13.53 -3.85
N SER A 95 1.01 -12.92 -3.68
CA SER A 95 -0.22 -13.26 -4.42
C SER A 95 -0.05 -13.20 -5.95
N ASP A 96 0.79 -12.29 -6.44
CA ASP A 96 0.95 -12.01 -7.88
C ASP A 96 2.32 -12.45 -8.41
N GLY A 97 2.90 -13.45 -7.74
CA GLY A 97 4.24 -13.95 -8.02
C GLY A 97 5.25 -13.47 -6.98
N PRO A 98 6.42 -14.12 -6.93
CA PRO A 98 7.40 -13.84 -5.89
C PRO A 98 8.02 -12.44 -6.05
N LEU A 99 8.36 -11.84 -4.91
CA LEU A 99 8.90 -10.49 -4.81
C LEU A 99 10.24 -10.50 -4.05
N ARG A 100 11.14 -9.59 -4.40
CA ARG A 100 12.30 -9.27 -3.55
C ARG A 100 11.83 -8.63 -2.24
N PRO A 101 12.58 -8.74 -1.13
CA PRO A 101 12.11 -8.24 0.16
C PRO A 101 11.76 -6.75 0.18
N SER A 102 12.53 -5.90 -0.51
CA SER A 102 12.22 -4.48 -0.61
C SER A 102 10.92 -4.19 -1.36
N VAL A 103 10.59 -5.00 -2.36
CA VAL A 103 9.32 -4.87 -3.11
C VAL A 103 8.15 -5.41 -2.28
N LEU A 104 8.38 -6.48 -1.51
CA LEU A 104 7.38 -6.98 -0.56
C LEU A 104 7.14 -5.99 0.59
N ALA A 105 8.18 -5.28 1.05
CA ALA A 105 8.04 -4.18 2.01
C ALA A 105 7.20 -3.03 1.44
N ALA A 106 7.43 -2.64 0.17
CA ALA A 106 6.59 -1.64 -0.50
C ALA A 106 5.13 -2.10 -0.66
N ALA A 107 4.90 -3.39 -0.91
CA ALA A 107 3.56 -3.97 -0.94
C ALA A 107 2.88 -3.91 0.44
N ALA A 108 3.60 -4.28 1.51
CA ALA A 108 3.10 -4.20 2.88
C ALA A 108 2.81 -2.76 3.29
N LEU A 109 3.67 -1.81 2.93
CA LEU A 109 3.47 -0.38 3.16
C LEU A 109 2.26 0.15 2.37
N THR A 110 2.00 -0.37 1.17
CA THR A 110 0.81 -0.02 0.38
C THR A 110 -0.48 -0.47 1.08
N GLU A 111 -0.51 -1.68 1.64
CA GLU A 111 -1.65 -2.15 2.44
C GLU A 111 -1.82 -1.33 3.72
N LEU A 112 -0.71 -0.98 4.38
CA LEU A 112 -0.69 -0.14 5.57
C LEU A 112 -1.23 1.27 5.28
N PHE A 113 -0.77 1.90 4.21
CA PHE A 113 -1.27 3.19 3.73
C PHE A 113 -2.79 3.13 3.48
N ALA A 114 -3.26 2.11 2.78
CA ALA A 114 -4.67 1.96 2.43
C ALA A 114 -5.56 1.82 3.66
N ARG A 115 -5.18 0.95 4.61
CA ARG A 115 -5.93 0.77 5.88
C ARG A 115 -5.78 1.96 6.81
N GLY A 116 -4.60 2.58 6.86
CA GLY A 116 -4.38 3.81 7.60
C GLY A 116 -5.26 4.94 7.11
N GLN A 117 -5.47 5.03 5.78
CA GLN A 117 -6.43 5.97 5.21
C GLN A 117 -7.87 5.63 5.60
N ASP A 118 -8.28 4.36 5.52
CA ASP A 118 -9.64 3.95 5.93
C ASP A 118 -9.90 4.29 7.42
N ILE A 119 -8.90 4.08 8.29
CA ILE A 119 -8.96 4.44 9.71
C ILE A 119 -9.05 5.97 9.89
N ALA A 120 -8.23 6.72 9.17
CA ALA A 120 -8.24 8.19 9.24
C ALA A 120 -9.59 8.76 8.79
N ASP A 121 -10.15 8.22 7.70
CA ASP A 121 -11.47 8.60 7.18
C ASP A 121 -12.57 8.28 8.20
N ALA A 122 -12.55 7.09 8.83
CA ALA A 122 -13.51 6.69 9.85
C ALA A 122 -13.46 7.62 11.09
N LEU A 123 -12.25 8.06 11.47
CA LEU A 123 -12.02 8.98 12.57
C LEU A 123 -12.28 10.46 12.20
N GLY A 124 -12.51 10.77 10.92
CA GLY A 124 -12.70 12.13 10.43
C GLY A 124 -11.44 13.01 10.53
N VAL A 125 -10.25 12.40 10.48
CA VAL A 125 -8.96 13.09 10.58
C VAL A 125 -8.21 13.06 9.25
N ARG A 126 -7.43 14.09 8.96
CA ARG A 126 -6.57 14.12 7.78
C ARG A 126 -5.15 13.66 8.17
N PRO A 127 -4.63 12.54 7.65
CA PRO A 127 -3.27 12.12 7.92
C PRO A 127 -2.29 13.09 7.24
N ARG A 128 -1.19 13.42 7.91
CA ARG A 128 -0.09 14.15 7.29
C ARG A 128 0.71 13.15 6.45
N ARG A 129 0.85 13.41 5.15
CA ARG A 129 1.71 12.62 4.26
C ARG A 129 3.04 13.35 4.03
N ASP A 130 4.11 12.58 3.95
CA ASP A 130 5.44 13.01 3.54
C ASP A 130 5.97 12.07 2.44
N ASP A 131 7.22 12.29 2.05
CA ASP A 131 7.83 11.61 0.90
C ASP A 131 7.94 10.09 1.07
N GLU A 132 7.66 9.53 2.26
CA GLU A 132 7.61 8.08 2.52
C GLU A 132 6.57 7.36 1.63
N ILE A 133 5.53 8.07 1.18
CA ILE A 133 4.54 7.54 0.23
C ILE A 133 5.15 7.21 -1.14
N GLY A 134 6.40 7.60 -1.41
CA GLY A 134 7.10 7.28 -2.65
C GLY A 134 7.23 5.78 -2.91
N HIS A 135 7.34 4.95 -1.86
CA HIS A 135 7.33 3.48 -2.02
C HIS A 135 5.94 2.94 -2.37
N VAL A 136 4.88 3.58 -1.88
CA VAL A 136 3.49 3.28 -2.25
C VAL A 136 3.25 3.64 -3.72
N ALA A 137 3.68 4.83 -4.14
CA ALA A 137 3.63 5.28 -5.52
C ALA A 137 4.42 4.33 -6.44
N TYR A 138 5.65 3.97 -6.06
CA TYR A 138 6.47 2.99 -6.79
C TYR A 138 5.74 1.65 -6.97
N TYR A 139 5.13 1.12 -5.90
CA TYR A 139 4.41 -0.14 -5.97
C TYR A 139 3.15 -0.05 -6.84
N GLY A 140 2.41 1.06 -6.76
CA GLY A 140 1.27 1.36 -7.64
C GLY A 140 1.66 1.35 -9.12
N VAL A 141 2.73 2.05 -9.48
CA VAL A 141 3.27 2.04 -10.85
C VAL A 141 3.67 0.63 -11.28
N ARG A 142 4.40 -0.09 -10.42
CA ARG A 142 4.87 -1.46 -10.70
C ARG A 142 3.72 -2.45 -10.91
N THR A 143 2.58 -2.19 -10.30
CA THR A 143 1.39 -3.07 -10.37
C THR A 143 0.32 -2.55 -11.33
N ARG A 144 0.57 -1.49 -12.10
CA ARG A 144 -0.36 -0.95 -13.10
C ARG A 144 -0.94 -2.02 -14.03
N ASP A 145 -0.09 -2.85 -14.61
CA ASP A 145 -0.49 -3.94 -15.51
C ASP A 145 -1.36 -5.01 -14.83
N ARG A 146 -1.36 -5.07 -13.50
CA ARG A 146 -2.20 -6.02 -12.74
C ARG A 146 -3.69 -5.74 -12.95
N ALA A 147 -4.08 -4.49 -13.14
CA ALA A 147 -5.47 -4.14 -13.45
C ALA A 147 -5.94 -4.88 -14.71
N TYR A 148 -5.18 -4.79 -15.80
CA TYR A 148 -5.45 -5.52 -17.05
C TYR A 148 -5.47 -7.03 -16.86
N ARG A 149 -4.44 -7.60 -16.19
CA ARG A 149 -4.34 -9.06 -16.02
C ARG A 149 -5.48 -9.65 -15.19
N ARG A 150 -5.95 -8.95 -14.15
CA ARG A 150 -7.11 -9.37 -13.33
C ARG A 150 -8.37 -9.49 -14.18
N HIS A 151 -8.51 -8.63 -15.18
CA HIS A 151 -9.61 -8.62 -16.14
C HIS A 151 -9.31 -9.42 -17.42
N GLN A 152 -8.27 -10.27 -17.42
CA GLN A 152 -7.85 -11.11 -18.55
C GLN A 152 -7.56 -10.30 -19.83
N ARG A 153 -7.12 -9.05 -19.68
CA ARG A 153 -6.71 -8.15 -20.77
C ARG A 153 -5.20 -8.08 -20.91
N THR A 154 -4.74 -7.80 -22.12
CA THR A 154 -3.33 -7.55 -22.42
C THR A 154 -2.99 -6.09 -22.04
N PRO A 155 -2.02 -5.85 -21.15
CA PRO A 155 -1.58 -4.49 -20.87
C PRO A 155 -1.03 -3.82 -22.14
N PRO A 156 -1.30 -2.51 -22.34
CA PRO A 156 -0.73 -1.75 -23.44
C PRO A 156 0.77 -1.47 -23.21
N GLY A 157 1.34 -0.57 -24.00
CA GLY A 157 2.70 -0.06 -23.80
C GLY A 157 2.94 0.54 -22.41
N PRO A 158 4.20 0.88 -22.07
CA PRO A 158 4.52 1.50 -20.79
C PRO A 158 3.82 2.85 -20.63
N PHE A 159 3.41 3.17 -19.41
CA PHE A 159 2.92 4.51 -19.05
C PHE A 159 4.07 5.35 -18.49
N ARG A 160 3.94 6.68 -18.61
CA ARG A 160 4.73 7.66 -17.87
C ARG A 160 3.94 8.15 -16.66
N PHE A 161 4.57 8.18 -15.50
CA PHE A 161 4.00 8.77 -14.28
C PHE A 161 4.87 9.96 -13.86
N GLU A 162 4.26 11.13 -13.72
CA GLU A 162 4.92 12.39 -13.36
C GLU A 162 4.28 12.93 -12.08
N LEU A 163 4.80 12.48 -10.93
CA LEU A 163 4.19 12.71 -9.63
C LEU A 163 4.94 13.79 -8.86
N LEU A 164 4.20 14.63 -8.12
CA LEU A 164 4.73 15.60 -7.19
C LEU A 164 4.66 15.05 -5.77
N ALA A 165 5.81 14.88 -5.15
CA ALA A 165 5.94 14.48 -3.75
C ALA A 165 5.32 15.52 -2.81
N PRO A 166 4.96 15.15 -1.57
CA PRO A 166 4.55 16.12 -0.55
C PRO A 166 5.57 17.23 -0.29
N SER A 167 6.87 16.95 -0.43
CA SER A 167 7.92 17.97 -0.36
C SER A 167 8.00 18.93 -1.56
N GLY A 168 7.25 18.64 -2.64
CA GLY A 168 7.34 19.32 -3.93
C GLY A 168 8.39 18.73 -4.88
N ALA A 169 9.15 17.70 -4.46
CA ALA A 169 10.06 16.99 -5.36
C ALA A 169 9.31 16.29 -6.49
N ARG A 170 9.88 16.31 -7.70
CA ARG A 170 9.32 15.61 -8.85
C ARG A 170 9.80 14.15 -8.90
N TRP A 171 8.87 13.22 -9.08
CA TRP A 171 9.13 11.80 -9.27
C TRP A 171 8.58 11.36 -10.62
N ASP A 172 9.48 10.82 -11.43
CA ASP A 172 9.18 10.38 -12.78
C ASP A 172 9.39 8.86 -12.88
N PHE A 173 8.36 8.13 -13.30
CA PHE A 173 8.43 6.68 -13.51
C PHE A 173 8.04 6.31 -14.94
N GLY A 174 8.74 5.33 -15.51
CA GLY A 174 8.52 4.88 -16.88
C GLY A 174 9.20 5.77 -17.93
N PRO A 175 9.14 5.36 -19.22
CA PRO A 175 9.87 6.02 -20.30
C PRO A 175 9.34 7.43 -20.58
N GLU A 176 10.23 8.35 -20.92
CA GLU A 176 9.88 9.76 -21.18
C GLU A 176 9.03 9.92 -22.45
N GLU A 177 9.20 9.00 -23.40
CA GLU A 177 8.53 8.94 -24.69
C GLU A 177 7.16 8.24 -24.65
N ALA A 178 6.75 7.69 -23.50
CA ALA A 178 5.45 7.05 -23.38
C ALA A 178 4.30 8.04 -23.68
N THR A 179 3.36 7.59 -24.49
CA THR A 179 2.20 8.37 -24.95
C THR A 179 1.09 8.40 -23.91
N ASP A 180 0.93 7.33 -23.14
CA ASP A 180 0.01 7.26 -22.01
C ASP A 180 0.69 7.80 -20.75
N ARG A 181 0.10 8.83 -20.14
CA ARG A 181 0.65 9.55 -19.00
C ARG A 181 -0.35 9.78 -17.88
N VAL A 182 0.16 9.74 -16.66
CA VAL A 182 -0.53 10.12 -15.43
C VAL A 182 0.33 11.15 -14.71
N ALA A 183 -0.22 12.31 -14.37
CA ALA A 183 0.52 13.36 -13.67
C ALA A 183 -0.31 14.00 -12.55
N GLY A 184 0.36 14.53 -11.52
CA GLY A 184 -0.30 15.23 -10.42
C GLY A 184 0.31 14.91 -9.05
N SER A 185 -0.50 15.02 -7.99
CA SER A 185 -0.07 14.73 -6.61
C SER A 185 0.28 13.25 -6.42
N ALA A 186 1.42 12.97 -5.78
CA ALA A 186 1.78 11.61 -5.40
C ALA A 186 0.83 11.03 -4.35
N GLU A 187 0.29 11.86 -3.45
CA GLU A 187 -0.72 11.44 -2.47
C GLU A 187 -2.00 11.00 -3.17
N ASP A 188 -2.48 11.80 -4.12
CA ASP A 188 -3.68 11.49 -4.91
C ASP A 188 -3.49 10.22 -5.72
N PHE A 189 -2.31 10.05 -6.33
CA PHE A 189 -1.97 8.81 -7.03
C PHE A 189 -2.01 7.60 -6.10
N CYS A 190 -1.45 7.71 -4.89
CA CYS A 190 -1.50 6.63 -3.89
C CYS A 190 -2.93 6.32 -3.47
N LEU A 191 -3.78 7.33 -3.27
CA LEU A 191 -5.20 7.15 -2.95
C LEU A 191 -5.97 6.46 -4.09
N LEU A 192 -5.68 6.80 -5.35
CA LEU A 192 -6.26 6.16 -6.53
C LEU A 192 -5.88 4.68 -6.63
N VAL A 193 -4.58 4.38 -6.65
CA VAL A 193 -4.10 3.00 -6.91
C VAL A 193 -4.38 2.04 -5.75
N THR A 194 -4.68 2.57 -4.57
CA THR A 194 -5.16 1.79 -3.42
C THR A 194 -6.69 1.73 -3.35
N GLY A 195 -7.41 2.36 -4.28
CA GLY A 195 -8.88 2.35 -4.35
C GLY A 195 -9.55 3.04 -3.16
N ARG A 196 -8.93 4.12 -2.64
CA ARG A 196 -9.51 4.93 -1.55
C ARG A 196 -10.28 6.14 -2.05
N ARG A 197 -10.01 6.60 -3.27
CA ARG A 197 -10.69 7.73 -3.94
C ARG A 197 -10.86 7.42 -5.41
N ASN A 198 -11.93 7.94 -6.00
CA ASN A 198 -12.17 7.86 -7.43
C ASN A 198 -11.31 8.89 -8.16
N ALA A 199 -11.01 8.65 -9.44
CA ALA A 199 -10.18 9.58 -10.22
C ALA A 199 -10.79 11.00 -10.30
N GLU A 200 -12.12 11.11 -10.30
CA GLU A 200 -12.85 12.38 -10.36
C GLU A 200 -12.70 13.27 -9.11
N ASP A 201 -12.33 12.68 -7.97
CA ASP A 201 -12.13 13.39 -6.70
C ASP A 201 -10.68 13.87 -6.53
N LEU A 202 -9.81 13.61 -7.50
CA LEU A 202 -8.37 13.74 -7.37
C LEU A 202 -7.81 14.76 -8.37
N ALA A 203 -6.76 15.47 -7.96
CA ALA A 203 -6.04 16.40 -8.83
C ALA A 203 -5.00 15.67 -9.69
N LEU A 204 -5.46 14.65 -10.41
CA LEU A 204 -4.66 13.86 -11.36
C LEU A 204 -5.10 14.16 -12.79
N THR A 205 -4.13 14.25 -13.69
CA THR A 205 -4.35 14.37 -15.12
C THR A 205 -3.98 13.07 -15.81
N PHE A 206 -4.85 12.60 -16.70
CA PHE A 206 -4.68 11.39 -17.49
C PHE A 206 -4.69 11.76 -18.97
N SER A 207 -3.69 11.32 -19.72
CA SER A 207 -3.59 11.59 -21.15
C SER A 207 -3.09 10.36 -21.91
N GLY A 208 -3.63 10.11 -23.10
CA GLY A 208 -3.31 8.93 -23.90
C GLY A 208 -4.49 7.97 -23.97
N GLU A 209 -4.49 7.16 -25.03
CA GLU A 209 -5.62 6.31 -25.45
C GLU A 209 -6.02 5.27 -24.39
N HIS A 210 -5.07 4.76 -23.61
CA HIS A 210 -5.31 3.64 -22.71
C HIS A 210 -5.58 4.06 -21.25
N THR A 211 -5.42 5.35 -20.92
CA THR A 211 -5.54 5.82 -19.54
C THR A 211 -6.98 5.71 -18.99
N ALA A 212 -7.99 5.96 -19.83
CA ALA A 212 -9.39 5.80 -19.46
C ALA A 212 -9.73 4.32 -19.17
N GLU A 213 -9.32 3.40 -20.04
CA GLU A 213 -9.50 1.97 -19.79
C GLU A 213 -8.80 1.53 -18.50
N TRP A 214 -7.58 2.01 -18.25
CA TRP A 214 -6.87 1.67 -17.03
C TRP A 214 -7.62 2.10 -15.76
N LEU A 215 -8.24 3.29 -15.77
CA LEU A 215 -9.08 3.77 -14.65
C LEU A 215 -10.29 2.88 -14.42
N GLU A 216 -11.01 2.53 -15.49
CA GLU A 216 -12.15 1.60 -15.39
C GLU A 216 -11.76 0.26 -14.75
N LEU A 217 -10.55 -0.24 -15.07
CA LEU A 217 -10.03 -1.50 -14.52
C LEU A 217 -9.54 -1.39 -13.07
N LEU A 218 -9.31 -0.18 -12.56
CA LEU A 218 -9.00 0.05 -11.13
C LEU A 218 -10.26 0.09 -10.27
N GLU A 219 -11.35 0.62 -10.82
CA GLU A 219 -12.61 0.87 -10.11
C GLU A 219 -13.56 -0.36 -10.12
N ASN A 220 -13.36 -1.30 -11.05
CA ASN A 220 -14.17 -2.53 -11.22
C ASN A 220 -13.48 -3.82 -10.77
#